data_AF-A0A1Y1X5K2-F1
#
_entry.id   AF-A0A1Y1X5K2-F1
#
_cell.length_a   1.000
_cell.length_b   1.000
_cell.length_c   1.000
_cell.angle_alpha   90.00
_cell.angle_beta   90.00
_cell.angle_gamma   90.00
#
_symmetry.space_group_name_H-M   'P 1'
#
loop_
_entity.id
_entity.type
_entity.pdbx_description
1 polymer ?
#
loop_
_entity_poly.entity_id
_entity_poly.type
_entity_poly.pdbx_seq_one_letter_code
_entity_poly.pdbx_strand_id
1 'polypeptide(L)'
;MSFNNEGIPLNDAEMRPRDSFNNFDTKQRDSFINDAKSRDSIMNIAGNNSTRDSLIKNLHEHFLFKNVDQEFLESLVNEMHIRLFNKNDNIIVKGEVGRALFFILKGEVSVISDDGKILNML
;
A
#
# COMPACT_ATOMS: atom_id res chain seq x y z
N MET A 1 26.45 -18.11 -20.88
CA MET A 1 25.28 -17.91 -21.77
C MET A 1 24.15 -18.79 -21.27
N SER A 2 22.99 -18.20 -21.01
CA SER A 2 21.77 -18.92 -20.63
C SER A 2 20.79 -18.92 -21.80
N PHE A 3 20.05 -20.01 -21.97
CA PHE A 3 19.09 -20.22 -23.06
C PHE A 3 17.67 -20.30 -22.48
N ASN A 4 16.65 -19.93 -23.28
CA ASN A 4 15.26 -20.16 -22.89
C ASN A 4 14.84 -21.63 -23.12
N ASN A 5 13.60 -21.98 -22.76
CA ASN A 5 13.07 -23.35 -22.89
C ASN A 5 12.93 -23.83 -24.35
N GLU A 6 13.14 -22.94 -25.31
CA GLU A 6 13.18 -23.21 -26.75
C GLU A 6 14.63 -23.29 -27.30
N GLY A 7 15.64 -23.25 -26.41
CA GLY A 7 17.05 -23.34 -26.79
C GLY A 7 17.64 -22.09 -27.44
N ILE A 8 16.95 -20.95 -27.36
CA ILE A 8 17.41 -19.67 -27.92
C ILE A 8 18.30 -18.95 -26.90
N PRO A 9 19.52 -18.52 -27.27
CA PRO A 9 20.40 -17.77 -26.37
C PRO A 9 19.74 -16.45 -26.02
N LEU A 10 19.58 -16.21 -24.71
CA LEU A 10 19.04 -14.95 -24.21
C LEU A 10 20.03 -13.84 -24.53
N ASN A 11 19.56 -12.82 -25.24
CA ASN A 11 20.29 -11.58 -25.51
C ASN A 11 20.37 -10.74 -24.22
N ASP A 12 21.47 -10.01 -24.03
CA ASP A 12 21.75 -9.26 -22.79
C ASP A 12 20.64 -8.24 -22.42
N ALA A 13 19.80 -7.85 -23.38
CA ALA A 13 18.65 -6.95 -23.19
C ALA A 13 17.39 -7.63 -22.60
N GLU A 14 17.32 -8.97 -22.56
CA GLU A 14 16.19 -9.74 -21.98
C GLU A 14 16.48 -10.26 -20.57
N MET A 15 17.65 -9.97 -19.99
CA MET A 15 17.86 -10.08 -18.55
C MET A 15 17.00 -9.04 -17.82
N ARG A 16 15.71 -9.35 -17.59
CA ARG A 16 14.96 -8.68 -16.52
C ARG A 16 15.64 -9.03 -15.19
N PRO A 17 16.09 -8.06 -14.38
CA PRO A 17 16.71 -8.35 -13.10
C PRO A 17 15.75 -9.16 -12.25
N ARG A 18 16.15 -10.38 -11.91
CA ARG A 18 15.31 -11.32 -11.15
C ARG A 18 15.28 -11.02 -9.65
N ASP A 19 15.98 -10.00 -9.18
CA ASP A 19 15.97 -9.59 -7.78
C ASP A 19 16.13 -8.06 -7.65
N SER A 20 15.02 -7.33 -7.46
CA SER A 20 15.04 -5.94 -7.02
C SER A 20 13.97 -5.66 -5.97
N PHE A 21 13.89 -6.50 -4.94
CA PHE A 21 13.27 -6.08 -3.68
C PHE A 21 14.21 -5.23 -2.80
N ASN A 22 15.46 -5.01 -3.20
CA ASN A 22 16.40 -4.16 -2.48
C ASN A 22 17.41 -3.48 -3.42
N ASN A 23 16.99 -2.47 -4.18
CA ASN A 23 17.84 -1.30 -4.50
C ASN A 23 17.02 -0.24 -5.27
N PHE A 24 16.39 0.67 -4.53
CA PHE A 24 15.95 1.94 -5.10
C PHE A 24 17.20 2.79 -5.39
N ASP A 25 17.36 3.17 -6.64
CA ASP A 25 18.45 3.99 -7.20
C ASP A 25 18.55 5.34 -6.45
N THR A 26 19.71 5.62 -5.86
CA THR A 26 19.90 6.77 -4.96
C THR A 26 19.84 8.12 -5.66
N LYS A 27 20.00 8.19 -6.99
CA LYS A 27 19.89 9.46 -7.74
C LYS A 27 18.44 9.85 -8.06
N GLN A 28 17.52 8.88 -8.10
CA GLN A 28 16.08 9.16 -8.15
C GLN A 28 15.49 9.38 -6.75
N ARG A 29 16.30 9.42 -5.68
CA ARG A 29 15.82 9.90 -4.37
C ARG A 29 15.84 11.41 -4.30
N ASP A 30 16.87 12.06 -4.84
CA ASP A 30 17.12 13.48 -4.57
C ASP A 30 16.09 14.44 -5.19
N SER A 31 15.48 14.08 -6.32
CA SER A 31 14.39 14.87 -6.92
C SER A 31 13.02 14.61 -6.27
N PHE A 32 12.84 13.47 -5.59
CA PHE A 32 11.58 13.10 -4.92
C PHE A 32 11.59 13.39 -3.41
N ILE A 33 12.77 13.55 -2.80
CA ILE A 33 12.92 13.88 -1.37
C ILE A 33 12.50 15.32 -1.06
N ASN A 34 12.60 16.24 -2.01
CA ASN A 34 12.13 17.62 -1.81
C ASN A 34 10.59 17.71 -1.69
N ASP A 35 9.86 16.78 -2.31
CA ASP A 35 8.41 16.64 -2.12
C ASP A 35 8.04 15.77 -0.91
N ALA A 36 8.91 14.84 -0.50
CA ALA A 36 8.66 13.93 0.63
C ALA A 36 8.38 14.70 1.94
N LYS A 37 9.11 15.80 2.20
CA LYS A 37 8.83 16.66 3.38
C LYS A 37 7.46 17.33 3.35
N SER A 38 6.95 17.70 2.17
CA SER A 38 5.60 18.23 2.00
C SER A 38 4.54 17.12 2.08
N ARG A 39 4.87 15.89 1.68
CA ARG A 39 4.00 14.71 1.79
C ARG A 39 3.86 14.25 3.23
N ASP A 40 4.95 14.20 4.00
CA ASP A 40 4.93 13.87 5.43
C ASP A 40 4.03 14.83 6.22
N SER A 41 4.03 16.11 5.82
CA SER A 41 3.17 17.17 6.39
C SER A 41 1.68 17.00 6.06
N ILE A 42 1.34 16.32 4.95
CA ILE A 42 -0.04 15.97 4.57
C ILE A 42 -0.45 14.59 5.14
N MET A 43 0.53 13.72 5.44
CA MET A 43 0.33 12.33 5.84
C MET A 43 0.07 12.13 7.35
N ASN A 44 0.15 13.18 8.15
CA ASN A 44 -0.01 13.05 9.60
C ASN A 44 -1.48 13.16 10.04
N ILE A 45 -2.18 12.02 10.16
CA ILE A 45 -3.53 11.94 10.72
C ILE A 45 -3.58 12.54 12.14
N ALA A 46 -2.46 12.49 12.88
CA ALA A 46 -2.37 13.05 14.23
C ALA A 46 -2.52 14.58 14.29
N GLY A 47 -2.37 15.30 13.17
CA GLY A 47 -2.58 16.75 13.12
C GLY A 47 -4.04 17.17 13.02
N ASN A 48 -4.97 16.25 12.71
CA ASN A 48 -6.39 16.55 12.56
C ASN A 48 -7.24 15.71 13.53
N ASN A 49 -7.53 16.30 14.69
CA ASN A 49 -8.32 15.68 15.76
C ASN A 49 -9.68 15.17 15.27
N SER A 50 -10.35 15.87 14.35
CA SER A 50 -11.66 15.45 13.86
C SER A 50 -11.62 14.14 13.04
N THR A 51 -10.56 13.96 12.23
CA THR A 51 -10.34 12.74 11.46
C THR A 51 -9.97 11.59 12.37
N ARG A 52 -9.12 11.85 13.36
CA ARG A 52 -8.72 10.88 14.39
C ARG A 52 -9.94 10.33 15.14
N ASP A 53 -10.79 11.20 15.66
CA ASP A 53 -11.97 10.82 16.44
C ASP A 53 -12.94 9.98 15.61
N SER A 54 -13.11 10.35 14.33
CA SER A 54 -13.94 9.60 13.38
C SER A 54 -13.37 8.20 13.12
N LEU A 55 -12.06 8.07 12.97
CA LEU A 55 -11.37 6.78 12.79
C LEU A 55 -11.54 5.87 13.99
N ILE A 56 -11.30 6.39 15.20
CA ILE A 56 -11.48 5.63 16.44
C ILE A 56 -12.90 5.11 16.55
N LYS A 57 -13.89 5.97 16.29
CA LYS A 57 -15.31 5.58 16.28
C LYS A 57 -15.60 4.48 15.26
N ASN A 58 -15.15 4.64 14.01
CA ASN A 58 -15.37 3.66 12.95
C ASN A 58 -14.70 2.32 13.26
N LEU A 59 -13.50 2.35 13.82
CA LEU A 59 -12.80 1.14 14.26
C LEU A 59 -13.61 0.42 15.34
N HIS A 60 -14.04 1.15 16.38
CA HIS A 60 -14.82 0.60 17.48
C HIS A 60 -16.15 -0.04 17.02
N GLU A 61 -16.81 0.51 16.00
CA GLU A 61 -18.03 -0.06 15.41
C GLU A 61 -17.76 -1.29 14.52
N HIS A 62 -16.54 -1.43 14.00
CA HIS A 62 -16.18 -2.54 13.11
C HIS A 62 -16.00 -3.86 13.87
N PHE A 63 -16.55 -4.94 13.33
CA PHE A 63 -16.61 -6.25 14.02
C PHE A 63 -15.24 -6.80 14.43
N LEU A 64 -14.16 -6.48 13.69
CA LEU A 64 -12.79 -6.90 14.02
C LEU A 64 -12.25 -6.25 15.31
N PHE A 65 -12.77 -5.09 15.72
CA PHE A 65 -12.24 -4.32 16.85
C PHE A 65 -13.26 -4.11 17.98
N LYS A 66 -14.43 -4.73 17.90
CA LYS A 66 -15.54 -4.55 18.86
C LYS A 66 -15.16 -4.82 20.33
N ASN A 67 -14.18 -5.69 20.55
CA ASN A 67 -13.74 -6.11 21.90
C ASN A 67 -12.34 -5.59 22.23
N VAL A 68 -11.91 -4.50 21.59
CA VAL A 68 -10.59 -3.92 21.76
C VAL A 68 -10.71 -2.64 22.57
N ASP A 69 -9.80 -2.46 23.53
CA ASP A 69 -9.83 -1.32 24.44
C ASP A 69 -9.57 0.00 23.71
N GLN A 70 -10.19 1.07 24.21
CA GLN A 70 -10.07 2.42 23.65
C GLN A 70 -8.60 2.90 23.53
N GLU A 71 -7.77 2.62 24.53
CA GLU A 71 -6.35 3.00 24.54
C GLU A 71 -5.56 2.31 23.42
N PHE A 72 -5.90 1.05 23.11
CA PHE A 72 -5.31 0.35 21.98
C PHE A 72 -5.77 0.95 20.66
N LEU A 73 -7.04 1.32 20.51
CA LEU A 73 -7.54 1.98 19.29
C LEU A 73 -6.86 3.33 19.06
N GLU A 74 -6.67 4.11 20.12
CA GLU A 74 -5.95 5.37 20.07
C GLU A 74 -4.49 5.19 19.65
N SER A 75 -3.83 4.15 20.18
CA SER A 75 -2.48 3.77 19.80
C SER A 75 -2.40 3.30 18.35
N LEU A 76 -3.36 2.47 17.91
CA LEU A 76 -3.46 2.00 16.53
C LEU A 76 -3.60 3.18 15.57
N VAL A 77 -4.49 4.13 15.85
CA VAL A 77 -4.69 5.32 15.00
C VAL A 77 -3.46 6.23 14.99
N ASN A 78 -2.68 6.29 16.07
CA ASN A 78 -1.40 6.99 16.10
C ASN A 78 -0.36 6.37 15.15
N GLU A 79 -0.33 5.05 15.05
CA GLU A 79 0.62 4.31 14.20
C GLU A 79 0.15 4.18 12.73
N MET A 80 -1.04 4.66 12.40
CA MET A 80 -1.54 4.63 11.02
C MET A 80 -0.88 5.69 10.15
N HIS A 81 -0.50 5.29 8.93
CA HIS A 81 0.09 6.17 7.94
C HIS A 81 -0.80 6.28 6.69
N ILE A 82 -0.93 7.50 6.16
CA ILE A 82 -1.62 7.73 4.89
C ILE A 82 -0.76 7.17 3.75
N ARG A 83 -1.35 6.30 2.94
CA ARG A 83 -0.73 5.79 1.72
C ARG A 83 -1.55 6.19 0.50
N LEU A 84 -0.87 6.72 -0.51
CA LEU A 84 -1.48 7.15 -1.76
C LEU A 84 -1.23 6.09 -2.84
N PHE A 85 -2.29 5.79 -3.59
CA PHE A 85 -2.27 4.88 -4.72
C PHE A 85 -2.77 5.62 -5.95
N ASN A 86 -2.16 5.35 -7.10
CA ASN A 86 -2.60 5.86 -8.38
C ASN A 86 -3.66 4.94 -8.98
N LYS A 87 -4.33 5.44 -10.02
CA LYS A 87 -5.27 4.63 -10.81
C LYS A 87 -4.54 3.40 -11.35
N ASN A 88 -5.15 2.23 -11.18
CA ASN A 88 -4.66 0.91 -11.58
C ASN A 88 -3.49 0.34 -10.73
N ASP A 89 -3.13 0.97 -9.61
CA ASP A 89 -2.17 0.36 -8.67
C ASP A 89 -2.81 -0.85 -7.95
N ASN A 90 -2.05 -1.93 -7.81
CA ASN A 90 -2.45 -3.08 -6.99
C ASN A 90 -2.20 -2.77 -5.50
N ILE A 91 -3.27 -2.71 -4.70
CA ILE A 91 -3.18 -2.45 -3.26
C ILE A 91 -2.87 -3.74 -2.49
N ILE A 92 -3.57 -4.83 -2.80
CA ILE A 92 -3.40 -6.16 -2.21
C ILE A 92 -3.48 -7.19 -3.34
N VAL A 93 -2.56 -8.17 -3.34
CA VAL A 93 -2.53 -9.25 -4.33
C VAL A 93 -2.77 -10.60 -3.62
N LYS A 94 -3.69 -11.40 -4.16
CA LYS A 94 -3.99 -12.73 -3.63
C LYS A 94 -2.75 -13.63 -3.70
N GLY A 95 -2.48 -14.33 -2.60
CA GLY A 95 -1.33 -15.23 -2.47
C GLY A 95 -0.07 -14.56 -1.95
N GLU A 96 -0.03 -13.23 -1.84
CA GLU A 96 1.06 -12.52 -1.17
C GLU A 96 0.87 -12.52 0.36
N VAL A 97 1.98 -12.43 1.08
CA VAL A 97 1.96 -12.32 2.55
C VAL A 97 1.35 -10.98 2.94
N GLY A 98 0.22 -11.03 3.65
CA GLY A 98 -0.41 -9.84 4.23
C GLY A 98 0.50 -9.22 5.30
N ARG A 99 0.92 -7.97 5.09
CA ARG A 99 1.77 -7.21 6.02
C ARG A 99 1.11 -5.94 6.57
N ALA A 100 -0.06 -5.57 6.05
CA ALA A 100 -0.76 -4.35 6.42
C ALA A 100 -2.27 -4.52 6.29
N LEU A 101 -3.00 -3.75 7.10
CA LEU A 101 -4.43 -3.50 6.96
C LEU A 101 -4.61 -2.11 6.35
N PHE A 102 -5.59 -1.95 5.46
CA PHE A 102 -5.88 -0.68 4.80
C PHE A 102 -7.30 -0.21 5.10
N PHE A 103 -7.46 1.10 5.23
CA PHE A 103 -8.74 1.78 5.29
C PHE A 103 -8.80 2.78 4.15
N ILE A 104 -9.90 2.78 3.39
CA ILE A 104 -10.08 3.71 2.28
C ILE A 104 -10.51 5.05 2.87
N LEU A 105 -9.60 6.03 2.82
CA LEU A 105 -9.92 7.41 3.24
C LEU A 105 -10.68 8.16 2.14
N LYS A 106 -10.25 7.97 0.88
CA LYS A 106 -10.84 8.61 -0.29
C LYS A 106 -10.45 7.84 -1.55
N GLY A 107 -11.41 7.63 -2.43
CA GLY A 107 -11.22 6.93 -3.70
C GLY A 107 -12.23 5.81 -3.86
N GLU A 108 -12.02 4.99 -4.88
CA GLU A 108 -12.79 3.78 -5.17
C GLU A 108 -11.81 2.65 -5.47
N VAL A 109 -12.08 1.46 -4.95
CA VAL A 109 -11.22 0.30 -5.13
C VAL A 109 -12.01 -0.86 -5.72
N SER A 110 -11.49 -1.47 -6.78
CA SER A 110 -12.05 -2.66 -7.39
C SER A 110 -11.43 -3.92 -6.82
N VAL A 111 -12.25 -4.89 -6.43
CA VAL A 111 -11.81 -6.26 -6.14
C VAL A 111 -11.91 -7.07 -7.42
N ILE A 112 -10.77 -7.59 -7.90
CA ILE A 112 -10.67 -8.28 -9.19
C ILE A 112 -10.35 -9.75 -8.96
N SER A 113 -11.07 -10.65 -9.64
CA SER A 113 -10.81 -12.09 -9.63
C SER A 113 -9.62 -12.48 -10.50
N ASP A 114 -9.13 -13.71 -10.31
CA ASP A 114 -8.00 -14.27 -11.07
C ASP A 114 -8.26 -14.29 -12.60
N ASP A 115 -9.53 -14.31 -13.04
CA ASP A 115 -9.94 -14.24 -14.45
C ASP A 115 -10.15 -12.80 -14.97
N GLY A 116 -9.79 -11.78 -14.18
CA GLY A 116 -9.84 -10.37 -14.57
C GLY A 116 -11.21 -9.70 -14.43
N LYS A 117 -12.21 -10.35 -13.83
CA LYS A 117 -13.53 -9.76 -13.61
C LYS A 117 -13.57 -8.94 -12.32
N ILE A 118 -14.32 -7.84 -12.34
CA ILE A 118 -14.60 -7.06 -11.14
C ILE A 118 -15.67 -7.81 -10.33
N LEU A 119 -15.31 -8.21 -9.12
CA LEU A 119 -16.20 -8.86 -8.16
C LEU A 119 -16.95 -7.85 -7.30
N ASN A 120 -16.29 -6.76 -6.91
CA ASN A 120 -16.87 -5.73 -6.08
C ASN A 120 -16.17 -4.37 -6.26
N MET A 121 -16.87 -3.29 -5.91
CA MET A 121 -16.34 -1.94 -5.80
C MET A 121 -16.52 -1.45 -4.36
N LEU A 122 -15.48 -0.88 -3.77
CA LEU A 122 -15.43 -0.37 -2.40
C LEU A 122 -15.19 1.13 -2.37
#